data_AF-A0A8S3KFN7-F1
#
_entry.id   AF-A0A8S3KFN7-F1
#
_cell.length_a   1.000
_cell.length_b   1.000
_cell.length_c   1.000
_cell.angle_alpha   90.00
_cell.angle_beta   90.00
_cell.angle_gamma   90.00
#
_symmetry.space_group_name_H-M   'P 1'
#
loop_
_entity.id
_entity.type
_entity.pdbx_description
1 polymer ?
#
loop_
_entity_poly.entity_id
_entity_poly.type
_entity_poly.pdbx_seq_one_letter_code
_entity_poly.pdbx_strand_id
1 'polypeptide(L)'
;IAKVNEESNNHEVLEIVRGKLIQAAGLWFDNHEHIFKKWSDFETAFRNRYFSTTIIHKKFAKLKQRTHLSDEPVTSYTDDIINLCRDIDPTMSDSIIIQHLMSGINPEFRKELSRHQSCMNSLDEFLKYTKIEQDLYDTFEKT
;
A
#
# COMPACT_ATOMS: atom_id res chain seq x y z
N ILE A 1 16.75 0.14 -9.97
CA ILE A 1 16.46 0.64 -8.61
C ILE A 1 17.57 0.09 -7.72
N ALA A 2 18.57 0.92 -7.39
CA ALA A 2 19.69 0.48 -6.57
C ALA A 2 19.30 0.57 -5.09
N LYS A 3 19.28 -0.58 -4.40
CA LYS A 3 19.28 -0.64 -2.92
C LYS A 3 20.67 -0.21 -2.45
N VAL A 4 20.77 0.98 -1.87
CA VAL A 4 22.00 1.49 -1.24
C VAL A 4 22.02 1.03 0.23
N ASN A 5 23.15 0.45 0.64
CA ASN A 5 23.42 -0.07 1.99
C ASN A 5 23.26 1.01 3.06
N GLU A 6 22.67 0.62 4.20
CA GLU A 6 21.95 1.48 5.16
C GLU A 6 22.76 2.53 5.94
N GLU A 7 24.08 2.64 5.83
CA GLU A 7 24.83 3.66 6.61
C GLU A 7 25.99 4.34 5.86
N SER A 8 26.25 3.97 4.61
CA SER A 8 27.26 4.68 3.80
C SER A 8 26.67 5.93 3.16
N ASN A 9 26.89 7.02 3.90
CA ASN A 9 26.94 8.42 3.56
C ASN A 9 25.60 9.06 3.12
N ASN A 10 24.72 9.27 4.10
CA ASN A 10 23.56 10.17 3.98
C ASN A 10 23.88 11.47 3.23
N HIS A 11 25.08 12.02 3.41
CA HIS A 11 25.55 13.20 2.69
C HIS A 11 25.67 12.95 1.17
N GLU A 12 26.28 11.85 0.72
CA GLU A 12 26.37 11.52 -0.71
C GLU A 12 24.99 11.34 -1.34
N VAL A 13 24.07 10.70 -0.62
CA VAL A 13 22.69 10.53 -1.09
C VAL A 13 22.01 11.89 -1.26
N LEU A 14 22.18 12.81 -0.31
CA LEU A 14 21.62 14.16 -0.39
C LEU A 14 22.23 14.96 -1.54
N GLU A 15 23.54 14.86 -1.78
CA GLU A 15 24.21 15.51 -2.94
C GLU A 15 23.69 14.96 -4.27
N ILE A 16 23.57 13.64 -4.41
CA ILE A 16 23.02 13.01 -5.62
C ILE A 16 21.60 13.50 -5.87
N VAL A 17 20.78 13.58 -4.82
CA VAL A 17 19.40 14.02 -4.91
C VAL A 17 19.35 15.50 -5.28
N ARG A 18 20.17 16.33 -4.65
CA ARG A 18 20.28 17.75 -4.96
C ARG A 18 20.64 17.99 -6.43
N GLY A 19 21.52 17.18 -7.01
CA GLY A 19 21.86 17.22 -8.43
C GLY A 19 20.70 16.87 -9.38
N LYS A 20 19.67 16.16 -8.90
CA LYS A 20 18.48 15.78 -9.69
C LYS A 20 17.32 16.76 -9.54
N LEU A 21 17.30 17.57 -8.48
CA LEU A 21 16.25 18.54 -8.25
C LEU A 21 16.47 19.78 -9.12
N ILE A 22 15.44 20.13 -9.88
CA ILE A 22 15.48 21.27 -10.79
C ILE A 22 14.47 22.34 -10.38
N GLN A 23 14.73 23.58 -10.80
CA GLN A 23 13.82 24.72 -10.67
C GLN A 23 13.32 24.88 -9.21
N ALA A 24 12.00 24.98 -9.02
CA ALA A 24 11.37 25.18 -7.72
C ALA A 24 11.70 24.09 -6.69
N ALA A 25 11.99 22.86 -7.13
CA ALA A 25 12.36 21.77 -6.23
C ALA A 25 13.81 21.89 -5.74
N GLY A 26 14.73 22.32 -6.61
CA GLY A 26 16.12 22.61 -6.23
C GLY A 26 16.20 23.80 -5.27
N LEU A 27 15.51 24.90 -5.60
CA LEU A 27 15.46 26.09 -4.73
C LEU A 27 14.85 25.78 -3.36
N TRP A 28 13.80 24.96 -3.33
CA TRP A 28 13.22 24.51 -2.06
C TRP A 28 14.19 23.67 -1.25
N PHE A 29 14.93 22.75 -1.88
CA PHE A 29 15.97 21.96 -1.21
C PHE A 29 17.03 22.88 -0.60
N ASP A 30 17.60 23.81 -1.38
CA ASP A 30 18.65 24.73 -0.92
C ASP A 30 18.20 25.53 0.32
N ASN A 31 16.97 26.03 0.29
CA ASN A 31 16.41 26.80 1.40
C ASN A 31 16.17 25.96 2.68
N HIS A 32 16.07 24.64 2.56
CA HIS A 32 15.77 23.72 3.65
C HIS A 32 16.92 22.72 3.89
N GLU A 33 18.07 22.87 3.25
CA GLU A 33 19.16 21.89 3.31
C GLU A 33 19.62 21.63 4.75
N HIS A 34 19.64 22.69 5.57
CA HIS A 34 20.03 22.63 6.97
C HIS A 34 19.21 21.65 7.83
N ILE A 35 17.98 21.30 7.44
CA ILE A 35 17.12 20.35 8.16
C ILE A 35 17.29 18.90 7.70
N PHE A 36 18.04 18.61 6.64
CA PHE A 36 18.24 17.25 6.12
C PHE A 36 19.55 16.66 6.66
N LYS A 37 19.49 15.97 7.82
CA LYS A 37 20.69 15.31 8.42
C LYS A 37 20.86 13.88 7.95
N LYS A 38 19.76 13.23 7.57
CA LYS A 38 19.71 11.89 6.98
C LYS A 38 18.71 11.86 5.83
N TRP A 39 18.84 10.84 4.97
CA TRP A 39 17.93 10.64 3.84
C TRP A 39 16.44 10.70 4.24
N SER A 40 16.08 10.11 5.38
CA SER A 40 14.69 10.08 5.84
C SER A 40 14.12 11.46 6.20
N ASP A 41 14.95 12.43 6.60
CA ASP A 41 14.50 13.80 6.86
C ASP A 41 14.09 14.48 5.56
N PHE A 42 14.93 14.38 4.53
CA PHE A 42 14.62 14.89 3.19
C PHE A 42 13.42 14.17 2.60
N GLU A 43 13.39 12.84 2.63
CA GLU A 43 12.30 12.05 2.05
C GLU A 43 10.96 12.45 2.66
N THR A 44 10.89 12.61 3.97
CA THR A 44 9.68 13.02 4.68
C THR A 44 9.25 14.43 4.29
N ALA A 45 10.17 15.40 4.30
CA ALA A 45 9.86 16.79 3.97
C ALA A 45 9.45 16.95 2.49
N PHE A 46 10.16 16.26 1.59
CA PHE A 46 9.87 16.28 0.16
C PHE A 46 8.51 15.66 -0.13
N ARG A 47 8.19 14.52 0.53
CA ARG A 47 6.85 13.93 0.47
C ARG A 47 5.80 14.91 0.97
N ASN A 48 5.95 15.49 2.15
CA ASN A 48 4.96 16.44 2.67
C ASN A 48 4.74 17.66 1.76
N ARG A 49 5.79 18.15 1.09
CA ARG A 49 5.74 19.36 0.26
C ARG A 49 5.18 19.11 -1.15
N TYR A 50 5.50 17.96 -1.75
CA TYR A 50 5.21 17.66 -3.15
C TYR A 50 4.17 16.55 -3.32
N PHE A 51 3.99 15.68 -2.33
CA PHE A 51 2.92 14.70 -2.29
C PHE A 51 1.76 15.35 -1.55
N SER A 52 0.73 15.71 -2.29
CA SER A 52 -0.45 16.34 -1.70
C SER A 52 -1.07 15.40 -0.66
N THR A 53 -1.17 15.86 0.59
CA THR A 53 -1.93 15.19 1.65
C THR A 53 -3.38 14.92 1.20
N THR A 54 -3.93 15.77 0.32
CA THR A 54 -5.22 15.54 -0.34
C THR A 54 -5.23 14.29 -1.22
N ILE A 55 -4.13 13.96 -1.92
CA ILE A 55 -4.03 12.73 -2.71
C ILE A 55 -4.03 11.51 -1.78
N ILE A 56 -3.24 11.53 -0.71
CA ILE A 56 -3.20 10.45 0.28
C ILE A 56 -4.57 10.28 0.93
N HIS A 57 -5.23 11.37 1.34
CA HIS A 57 -6.59 11.34 1.87
C HIS A 57 -7.62 10.79 0.86
N LYS A 58 -7.52 11.17 -0.42
CA LYS A 58 -8.36 10.60 -1.49
C LYS A 58 -8.13 9.11 -1.66
N LYS A 59 -6.88 8.65 -1.62
CA LYS A 59 -6.54 7.22 -1.67
C LYS A 59 -7.10 6.47 -0.45
N PHE A 60 -6.95 7.01 0.75
CA PHE A 60 -7.56 6.45 1.97
C PHE A 60 -9.09 6.42 1.89
N ALA A 61 -9.72 7.47 1.36
CA ALA A 61 -11.17 7.49 1.15
C ALA A 61 -11.59 6.40 0.16
N LYS A 62 -10.86 6.24 -0.96
CA LYS A 62 -11.08 5.16 -1.93
C LYS A 62 -10.91 3.78 -1.29
N LEU A 63 -9.87 3.57 -0.49
CA LEU A 63 -9.64 2.32 0.25
C LEU A 63 -10.82 2.01 1.19
N LYS A 64 -11.30 3.00 1.94
CA LYS A 64 -12.44 2.83 2.87
C LYS A 64 -13.76 2.54 2.16
N GLN A 65 -13.94 3.06 0.94
CA GLN A 65 -15.16 2.89 0.15
C GLN A 65 -15.13 1.64 -0.73
N ARG A 66 -13.98 0.98 -0.87
CA ARG A 66 -13.83 -0.19 -1.72
C ARG A 66 -14.50 -1.39 -1.04
N THR A 67 -15.55 -1.88 -1.66
CA THR A 67 -16.29 -3.09 -1.26
C THR A 67 -16.29 -4.11 -2.39
N HIS A 68 -16.30 -5.39 -2.04
CA HIS A 68 -16.40 -6.50 -2.99
C HIS A 68 -17.75 -6.47 -3.70
N LEU A 69 -17.74 -6.29 -5.03
CA LEU A 69 -18.93 -6.29 -5.88
C LEU A 69 -19.45 -7.72 -6.11
N SER A 70 -20.74 -7.86 -6.40
CA SER A 70 -21.38 -9.17 -6.61
C SER A 70 -20.91 -9.89 -7.88
N ASP A 71 -20.50 -9.13 -8.89
CA ASP A 71 -20.10 -9.61 -10.22
C ASP A 71 -18.59 -9.58 -10.43
N GLU A 72 -17.80 -9.19 -9.43
CA GLU A 72 -16.34 -9.20 -9.52
C GLU A 72 -15.74 -10.43 -8.83
N PRO A 73 -14.70 -11.04 -9.42
CA PRO A 73 -13.93 -12.07 -8.74
C PRO A 73 -13.33 -11.54 -7.44
N VAL A 74 -13.38 -12.33 -6.37
CA VAL A 74 -12.80 -11.94 -5.06
C VAL A 74 -11.31 -11.66 -5.19
N THR A 75 -10.61 -12.34 -6.10
CA THR A 75 -9.19 -12.11 -6.40
C THR A 75 -8.91 -10.71 -6.96
N SER A 76 -9.80 -10.20 -7.81
CA SER A 76 -9.70 -8.84 -8.34
C SER A 76 -9.93 -7.80 -7.23
N TYR A 77 -10.89 -8.05 -6.34
CA TYR A 77 -11.10 -7.22 -5.15
C TYR A 77 -9.87 -7.22 -4.24
N THR A 78 -9.28 -8.39 -3.98
CA THR A 78 -8.11 -8.49 -3.10
C THR A 78 -6.91 -7.75 -3.68
N ASP A 79 -6.65 -7.89 -4.97
CA ASP A 79 -5.53 -7.21 -5.64
C ASP A 79 -5.69 -5.69 -5.60
N ASP A 80 -6.90 -5.18 -5.83
CA ASP A 80 -7.21 -3.75 -5.72
C ASP A 80 -6.93 -3.18 -4.33
N ILE A 81 -7.37 -3.87 -3.28
CA ILE A 81 -7.15 -3.44 -1.89
C ILE A 81 -5.66 -3.45 -1.57
N ILE A 82 -4.93 -4.51 -1.94
CA ILE A 82 -3.49 -4.60 -1.72
C ILE A 82 -2.77 -3.44 -2.42
N ASN A 83 -3.11 -3.20 -3.69
CA ASN A 83 -2.53 -2.10 -4.45
C ASN A 83 -2.82 -0.76 -3.79
N LEU A 84 -4.05 -0.49 -3.37
CA LEU A 84 -4.41 0.75 -2.66
C LEU A 84 -3.65 0.91 -1.34
N CYS A 85 -3.50 -0.17 -0.57
CA CYS A 85 -2.74 -0.17 0.67
C CYS A 85 -1.26 0.17 0.42
N ARG A 86 -0.61 -0.49 -0.55
CA ARG A 86 0.80 -0.25 -0.90
C ARG A 86 1.03 1.13 -1.51
N ASP A 87 0.03 1.67 -2.20
CA ASP A 87 0.03 3.02 -2.76
C ASP A 87 -0.06 4.13 -1.70
N ILE A 88 -0.63 3.81 -0.54
CA ILE A 88 -0.78 4.70 0.61
C ILE A 88 0.43 4.57 1.53
N ASP A 89 0.79 3.35 1.89
CA ASP A 89 1.92 2.99 2.73
C ASP A 89 2.53 1.68 2.19
N PRO A 90 3.70 1.75 1.50
CA PRO A 90 4.39 0.58 1.00
C PRO A 90 4.73 -0.44 2.10
N THR A 91 4.87 0.02 3.34
CA THR A 91 5.25 -0.78 4.52
C THR A 91 4.06 -1.20 5.38
N MET A 92 2.83 -1.00 4.91
CA MET A 92 1.62 -1.40 5.65
C MET A 92 1.67 -2.89 6.01
N SER A 93 1.37 -3.20 7.27
CA SER A 93 1.44 -4.57 7.77
C SER A 93 0.32 -5.44 7.20
N ASP A 94 0.62 -6.73 7.03
CA ASP A 94 -0.35 -7.71 6.54
C ASP A 94 -1.63 -7.73 7.37
N SER A 95 -1.52 -7.59 8.69
CA SER A 95 -2.68 -7.51 9.59
C SER A 95 -3.64 -6.36 9.27
N ILE A 96 -3.11 -5.18 8.92
CA ILE A 96 -3.90 -4.00 8.55
C ILE A 96 -4.52 -4.21 7.17
N ILE A 97 -3.76 -4.77 6.22
CA ILE A 97 -4.27 -5.10 4.88
C ILE A 97 -5.41 -6.10 4.97
N ILE A 98 -5.26 -7.18 5.76
CA ILE A 98 -6.30 -8.18 6.01
C ILE A 98 -7.54 -7.54 6.65
N GLN A 99 -7.36 -6.60 7.59
CA GLN A 99 -8.49 -5.87 8.17
C GLN A 99 -9.26 -5.08 7.11
N HIS A 100 -8.57 -4.40 6.19
CA HIS A 100 -9.23 -3.70 5.07
C HIS A 100 -9.95 -4.68 4.16
N LEU A 101 -9.31 -5.78 3.78
CA LEU A 101 -9.90 -6.85 2.95
C LEU A 101 -11.19 -7.37 3.58
N MET A 102 -11.16 -7.75 4.85
CA MET A 102 -12.32 -8.30 5.59
C MET A 102 -13.43 -7.27 5.85
N SER A 103 -13.13 -5.97 5.78
CA SER A 103 -14.13 -4.91 6.01
C SER A 103 -15.05 -4.67 4.81
N GLY A 104 -14.54 -4.86 3.60
CA GLY A 104 -15.28 -4.63 2.36
C GLY A 104 -15.75 -5.89 1.65
N ILE A 105 -15.31 -7.09 2.10
CA ILE A 105 -15.63 -8.34 1.42
C ILE A 105 -17.12 -8.70 1.52
N ASN A 106 -17.65 -9.34 0.48
CA ASN A 106 -19.05 -9.75 0.41
C ASN A 106 -19.38 -10.70 1.59
N PRO A 107 -20.55 -10.56 2.26
CA PRO A 107 -20.98 -11.45 3.34
C PRO A 107 -20.83 -12.96 3.11
N GLU A 108 -21.07 -13.45 1.88
CA GLU A 108 -20.94 -14.88 1.55
C GLU A 108 -19.48 -15.34 1.69
N PHE A 109 -18.56 -14.68 1.01
CA PHE A 109 -17.13 -14.93 1.13
C PHE A 109 -16.62 -14.65 2.55
N ARG A 110 -17.15 -13.62 3.22
CA ARG A 110 -16.78 -13.26 4.60
C ARG A 110 -17.02 -14.41 5.56
N LYS A 111 -18.18 -15.07 5.44
CA LYS A 111 -18.57 -16.18 6.30
C LYS A 111 -17.61 -17.36 6.17
N GLU A 112 -17.24 -17.71 4.94
CA GLU A 112 -16.30 -18.80 4.66
C GLU A 112 -14.89 -18.46 5.13
N LEU A 113 -14.39 -17.27 4.80
CA LEU A 113 -13.06 -16.83 5.25
C LEU A 113 -12.95 -16.71 6.77
N SER A 114 -14.01 -16.28 7.47
CA SER A 114 -14.03 -16.22 8.93
C SER A 114 -13.83 -17.59 9.59
N ARG A 115 -14.17 -18.70 8.92
CA ARG A 115 -13.89 -20.06 9.44
C ARG A 115 -12.39 -20.37 9.49
N HIS A 116 -11.62 -19.71 8.64
CA HIS A 116 -10.17 -19.86 8.53
C HIS A 116 -9.40 -18.74 9.25
N GLN A 117 -10.08 -17.82 9.94
CA GLN A 117 -9.44 -16.62 10.51
C GLN A 117 -8.31 -16.96 11.50
N SER A 118 -8.45 -18.05 12.26
CA SER A 118 -7.46 -18.53 13.23
C SER A 118 -6.14 -19.03 12.61
N CYS A 119 -6.15 -19.36 11.31
CA CYS A 119 -4.99 -19.87 10.58
C CYS A 119 -4.51 -18.94 9.45
N MET A 120 -5.08 -17.74 9.33
CA MET A 120 -4.64 -16.70 8.38
C MET A 120 -3.83 -15.64 9.13
N ASN A 121 -2.53 -15.88 9.27
CA ASN A 121 -1.59 -14.97 9.96
C ASN A 121 -0.76 -14.13 8.98
N SER A 122 -0.88 -14.40 7.69
CA SER A 122 -0.15 -13.72 6.62
C SER A 122 -1.05 -13.38 5.45
N LEU A 123 -0.63 -12.39 4.65
CA LEU A 123 -1.35 -12.02 3.43
C LEU A 123 -1.36 -13.19 2.41
N ASP A 124 -0.28 -13.96 2.32
CA ASP A 124 -0.18 -15.11 1.42
C ASP A 124 -1.19 -16.22 1.77
N GLU A 125 -1.39 -16.50 3.07
CA GLU A 125 -2.43 -17.44 3.51
C GLU A 125 -3.83 -16.93 3.16
N PHE A 126 -4.10 -15.63 3.35
CA PHE A 126 -5.37 -15.02 2.97
C PHE A 126 -5.64 -15.15 1.46
N LEU A 127 -4.63 -14.87 0.63
CA LEU A 127 -4.73 -15.01 -0.83
C LEU A 127 -4.95 -16.46 -1.26
N LYS A 128 -4.36 -17.41 -0.55
CA LYS A 128 -4.59 -18.84 -0.81
C LYS A 128 -6.04 -19.24 -0.55
N TYR A 129 -6.61 -18.86 0.60
CA TYR A 129 -8.00 -19.20 0.92
C TYR A 129 -9.01 -18.49 0.04
N THR A 130 -8.80 -17.20 -0.25
CA THR A 130 -9.68 -16.46 -1.18
C THR A 130 -9.71 -17.09 -2.56
N LYS A 131 -8.59 -17.60 -3.07
CA LYS A 131 -8.54 -18.33 -4.33
C LYS A 131 -9.32 -19.66 -4.27
N ILE A 132 -9.16 -20.44 -3.19
CA ILE A 132 -9.91 -21.68 -3.00
C ILE A 132 -11.42 -21.41 -3.01
N GLU A 133 -11.87 -20.39 -2.27
CA GLU A 133 -13.28 -20.01 -2.24
C GLU A 133 -13.81 -19.54 -3.60
N GLN A 134 -13.00 -18.79 -4.36
CA GLN A 134 -13.36 -18.40 -5.73
C GLN A 134 -13.54 -19.62 -6.63
N ASP A 135 -12.60 -20.57 -6.61
CA ASP A 135 -12.66 -21.78 -7.42
C ASP A 135 -13.88 -22.64 -7.06
N LEU A 136 -14.25 -22.69 -5.77
CA LEU A 136 -15.46 -23.37 -5.30
C LEU A 136 -16.72 -22.66 -5.82
N TYR A 137 -16.81 -21.34 -5.65
CA TYR A 137 -17.93 -20.53 -6.13
C TYR A 137 -18.15 -20.70 -7.64
N ASP A 138 -17.07 -20.65 -8.42
CA ASP A 138 -17.11 -20.87 -9.88
C ASP A 138 -17.57 -22.28 -10.26
N THR A 139 -17.30 -23.28 -9.42
CA THR A 139 -17.74 -24.67 -9.64
C THR A 139 -19.23 -24.85 -9.36
N PHE A 140 -19.77 -24.21 -8.32
CA PHE A 140 -21.14 -24.44 -7.86
C PHE A 140 -22.19 -23.47 -8.42
N GLU A 141 -21.84 -22.24 -8.81
CA GLU A 141 -22.81 -21.28 -9.38
C GLU A 141 -22.88 -21.26 -10.92
N LYS A 142 -21.92 -21.87 -11.63
CA LYS A 142 -21.96 -22.00 -13.10
C LYS A 142 -22.65 -23.28 -13.59
N THR A 143 -23.32 -24.02 -12.71
CA THR A 143 -24.09 -25.24 -13.02
C THR A 143 -25.58 -24.98 -12.91
#